data_AF-A0A1R1DEG2-F1
#
_entry.id   AF-A0A1R1DEG2-F1
#
_cell.length_a   1.000
_cell.length_b   1.000
_cell.length_c   1.000
_cell.angle_alpha   90.00
_cell.angle_beta   90.00
_cell.angle_gamma   90.00
#
_symmetry.space_group_name_H-M   'P 1'
#
loop_
_entity.id
_entity.type
_entity.pdbx_description
1 polymer ?
#
loop_
_entity_poly.entity_id
_entity_poly.type
_entity_poly.pdbx_seq_one_letter_code
_entity_poly.pdbx_strand_id
1 'polypeptide(L)'
;MSANKILLDIQEMRERYTGLEANPFMVFRKQLQQQEEIHNASLIMTDLSGDVLIGSFHHVAFAQNKLPNTIKNVEMNECEWRLVDFLSCKTFENVNSIKTNYYDVRFPKTLKNCTFTNCEFSRMFAIETLFENVIFTNCIFRNCNLSFAKNAKFENCTFDHVEQFGMESN
;
A
#
# COMPACT_ATOMS: atom_id res chain seq x y z
N MET A 1 22.58 9.82 -10.30
CA MET A 1 22.71 8.78 -9.26
C MET A 1 21.39 8.04 -9.20
N SER A 2 21.37 6.71 -9.30
CA SER A 2 20.11 5.96 -9.28
C SER A 2 19.50 5.99 -7.87
N ALA A 3 18.16 6.03 -7.79
CA ALA A 3 17.40 5.95 -6.54
C ALA A 3 17.88 4.81 -5.63
N ASN A 4 18.19 3.67 -6.26
CA ASN A 4 18.61 2.45 -5.59
C ASN A 4 19.95 2.62 -4.87
N LYS A 5 20.87 3.43 -5.42
CA LYS A 5 22.14 3.73 -4.74
C LYS A 5 21.90 4.57 -3.48
N ILE A 6 21.01 5.56 -3.56
CA ILE A 6 20.66 6.41 -2.42
C ILE A 6 19.87 5.62 -1.36
N LEU A 7 19.00 4.70 -1.76
CA LEU A 7 18.28 3.79 -0.86
C LEU A 7 19.23 2.85 -0.11
N LEU A 8 20.21 2.27 -0.80
CA LEU A 8 21.26 1.46 -0.19
C LEU A 8 22.09 2.30 0.79
N ASP A 9 22.50 3.50 0.38
CA ASP A 9 23.26 4.42 1.24
C ASP A 9 22.43 4.85 2.47
N ILE A 10 21.12 5.07 2.34
CA ILE A 10 20.21 5.42 3.44
C ILE A 10 19.94 4.23 4.37
N GLN A 11 19.81 3.01 3.83
CA GLN A 11 19.67 1.79 4.63
C GLN A 11 20.92 1.53 5.47
N GLU A 12 22.11 1.66 4.87
CA GLU A 12 23.38 1.58 5.61
C GLU A 12 23.52 2.69 6.67
N MET A 13 23.02 3.90 6.40
CA MET A 13 23.02 4.99 7.37
C MET A 13 22.01 4.76 8.50
N ARG A 14 20.90 4.06 8.26
CA ARG A 14 19.86 3.81 9.26
C ARG A 14 20.29 2.86 10.37
N GLU A 15 21.08 1.84 10.01
CA GLU A 15 21.70 0.93 10.99
C GLU A 15 22.73 1.65 11.87
N ARG A 16 23.29 2.77 11.39
CA ARG A 16 24.31 3.55 12.12
C ARG A 16 23.76 4.74 12.91
N TYR A 17 22.56 5.24 12.58
CA TYR A 17 22.05 6.51 13.13
C TYR A 17 20.56 6.47 13.46
N THR A 18 20.20 5.74 14.51
CA THR A 18 19.00 6.02 15.31
C THR A 18 19.14 7.41 15.96
N GLY A 19 18.77 8.48 15.25
CA GLY A 19 18.72 9.83 15.85
C GLY A 19 19.10 11.02 14.97
N LEU A 20 19.31 10.89 13.65
CA LEU A 20 19.60 12.06 12.82
C LEU A 20 18.34 12.80 12.35
N GLU A 21 18.35 14.10 12.58
CA GLU A 21 17.32 15.09 12.29
C GLU A 21 16.91 15.15 10.80
N ALA A 22 15.75 15.76 10.57
CA ALA A 22 14.89 15.81 9.38
C ALA A 22 15.54 16.02 7.98
N ASN A 23 16.82 16.36 7.86
CA ASN A 23 17.39 16.91 6.63
C ASN A 23 17.65 15.87 5.50
N PRO A 24 18.30 14.71 5.73
CA PRO A 24 18.50 13.69 4.69
C PRO A 24 17.20 13.02 4.26
N PHE A 25 16.27 12.84 5.21
CA PHE A 25 14.93 12.30 4.96
C PHE A 25 14.07 13.26 4.13
N MET A 26 14.20 14.58 4.34
CA MET A 26 13.57 15.59 3.49
C MET A 26 14.09 15.56 2.06
N VAL A 27 15.41 15.35 1.86
CA VAL A 27 15.99 15.19 0.51
C VAL A 27 15.48 13.92 -0.16
N PHE A 28 15.45 12.80 0.57
CA PHE A 28 14.87 11.54 0.08
C PHE A 28 13.38 11.69 -0.27
N ARG A 29 12.59 12.35 0.59
CA ARG A 29 11.17 12.66 0.30
C ARG A 29 10.99 13.52 -0.94
N LYS A 30 11.82 14.55 -1.08
CA LYS A 30 11.78 15.45 -2.24
C LYS A 30 12.18 14.72 -3.52
N GLN A 31 13.08 13.74 -3.44
CA GLN A 31 13.46 12.88 -4.56
C GLN A 31 12.40 11.82 -4.87
N LEU A 32 11.75 11.24 -3.86
CA LEU A 32 10.57 10.36 -4.00
C LEU A 32 9.45 11.07 -4.76
N GLN A 33 9.20 12.34 -4.44
CA GLN A 33 8.21 13.16 -5.15
C GLN A 33 8.64 13.55 -6.58
N GLN A 34 9.93 13.42 -6.91
CA GLN A 34 10.49 13.72 -8.23
C GLN A 34 10.73 12.47 -9.08
N GLN A 35 10.67 11.28 -8.49
CA GLN A 35 10.89 10.02 -9.17
C GLN A 35 9.55 9.38 -9.47
N GLU A 36 9.31 9.15 -10.75
CA GLU A 36 8.10 8.49 -11.23
C GLU A 36 8.12 6.98 -10.92
N GLU A 37 9.29 6.39 -10.64
CA GLU A 37 9.45 4.94 -10.48
C GLU A 37 10.52 4.55 -9.44
N ILE A 38 10.23 3.54 -8.59
CA ILE A 38 11.13 3.00 -7.57
C ILE A 38 11.21 1.48 -7.69
N HIS A 39 12.43 0.92 -7.65
CA HIS A 39 12.66 -0.52 -7.79
C HIS A 39 13.46 -1.10 -6.63
N ASN A 40 13.19 -2.36 -6.27
CA ASN A 40 14.04 -3.19 -5.41
C ASN A 40 14.40 -2.49 -4.09
N ALA A 41 13.41 -1.88 -3.45
CA ALA A 41 13.59 -1.05 -2.27
C ALA A 41 12.93 -1.69 -1.06
N SER A 42 13.48 -1.43 0.13
CA SER A 42 12.82 -1.80 1.39
C SER A 42 12.65 -0.55 2.25
N LEU A 43 11.39 -0.19 2.45
CA LEU A 43 10.92 1.00 3.16
C LEU A 43 10.31 0.59 4.51
N ILE A 44 11.10 -0.05 5.38
CA ILE A 44 10.65 -0.51 6.70
C ILE A 44 10.69 0.65 7.70
N MET A 45 9.62 0.88 8.47
CA MET A 45 9.50 1.98 9.43
C MET A 45 9.78 3.37 8.83
N THR A 46 9.68 3.51 7.50
CA THR A 46 9.95 4.77 6.81
C THR A 46 8.78 5.70 7.02
N ASP A 47 9.08 6.95 7.40
CA ASP A 47 8.07 7.98 7.52
C ASP A 47 7.71 8.53 6.12
N LEU A 48 6.61 8.03 5.55
CA LEU A 48 6.02 8.49 4.30
C LEU A 48 4.95 9.58 4.53
N SER A 49 4.83 10.12 5.76
CA SER A 49 3.87 11.17 6.07
C SER A 49 4.21 12.48 5.36
N GLY A 50 3.55 12.68 4.24
CA GLY A 50 3.51 13.93 3.49
C GLY A 50 2.10 14.14 2.94
N ASP A 51 1.98 15.04 1.99
CA ASP A 51 0.67 15.37 1.42
C ASP A 51 0.15 14.23 0.53
N VAL A 52 1.01 13.67 -0.32
CA VAL A 52 0.62 12.69 -1.35
C VAL A 52 1.72 11.66 -1.63
N LEU A 53 1.34 10.38 -1.75
CA LEU A 53 2.12 9.33 -2.42
C LEU A 53 1.59 9.14 -3.85
N ILE A 54 2.48 9.26 -4.83
CA ILE A 54 2.23 9.06 -6.26
C ILE A 54 3.41 8.27 -6.86
N GLY A 55 3.22 7.67 -8.05
CA GLY A 55 4.29 7.03 -8.82
C GLY A 55 4.19 5.51 -8.88
N SER A 56 5.21 4.88 -9.46
CA SER A 56 5.26 3.45 -9.75
C SER A 56 6.30 2.76 -8.87
N PHE A 57 5.93 1.62 -8.29
CA PHE A 57 6.75 0.86 -7.35
C PHE A 57 6.86 -0.58 -7.82
N HIS A 58 8.09 -1.09 -7.88
CA HIS A 58 8.40 -2.42 -8.39
C HIS A 58 9.28 -3.16 -7.40
N HIS A 59 8.85 -4.32 -6.90
CA HIS A 59 9.64 -5.08 -5.92
C HIS A 59 9.98 -4.24 -4.68
N VAL A 60 9.01 -3.44 -4.20
CA VAL A 60 9.19 -2.59 -3.02
C VAL A 60 8.48 -3.21 -1.82
N ALA A 61 9.20 -3.36 -0.71
CA ALA A 61 8.64 -3.78 0.56
C ALA A 61 8.35 -2.55 1.45
N PHE A 62 7.09 -2.39 1.83
CA PHE A 62 6.60 -1.39 2.78
C PHE A 62 6.25 -2.11 4.08
N ALA A 63 6.82 -1.68 5.20
CA ALA A 63 6.46 -2.25 6.49
C ALA A 63 6.41 -1.19 7.58
N GLN A 64 5.37 -1.22 8.42
CA GLN A 64 5.25 -0.34 9.59
C GLN A 64 5.43 1.16 9.25
N ASN A 65 4.98 1.57 8.06
CA ASN A 65 5.13 2.93 7.58
C ASN A 65 4.10 3.87 8.22
N LYS A 66 4.52 5.11 8.46
CA LYS A 66 3.59 6.22 8.66
C LYS A 66 3.19 6.73 7.27
N LEU A 67 1.93 6.58 6.90
CA LEU A 67 1.44 6.90 5.55
C LEU A 67 1.09 8.37 5.35
N PRO A 68 1.06 8.86 4.09
CA PRO A 68 0.49 10.17 3.78
C PRO A 68 -1.04 10.15 3.84
N ASN A 69 -1.62 11.36 3.90
CA ASN A 69 -3.07 11.52 3.91
C ASN A 69 -3.71 11.18 2.55
N THR A 70 -2.93 11.21 1.47
CA THR A 70 -3.39 10.93 0.10
C THR A 70 -2.46 9.89 -0.54
N ILE A 71 -3.03 8.84 -1.12
CA ILE A 71 -2.37 7.91 -2.03
C ILE A 71 -3.18 7.95 -3.31
N LYS A 72 -2.56 8.41 -4.41
CA LYS A 72 -3.27 8.47 -5.69
C LYS A 72 -2.37 8.27 -6.88
N ASN A 73 -2.91 7.74 -7.98
CA ASN A 73 -2.16 7.49 -9.21
C ASN A 73 -0.88 6.68 -8.91
N VAL A 74 -1.07 5.57 -8.20
CA VAL A 74 0.03 4.69 -7.78
C VAL A 74 -0.07 3.38 -8.53
N GLU A 75 1.06 2.96 -9.11
CA GLU A 75 1.21 1.63 -9.68
C GLU A 75 2.12 0.80 -8.77
N MET A 76 1.72 -0.43 -8.47
CA MET A 76 2.48 -1.37 -7.64
C MET A 76 2.60 -2.69 -8.38
N ASN A 77 3.82 -3.16 -8.59
CA ASN A 77 4.09 -4.42 -9.27
C ASN A 77 5.06 -5.26 -8.44
N GLU A 78 4.61 -6.44 -8.02
CA GLU A 78 5.40 -7.38 -7.21
C GLU A 78 5.90 -6.73 -5.91
N CYS A 79 5.09 -5.85 -5.31
CA CYS A 79 5.38 -5.17 -4.06
C CYS A 79 4.83 -5.94 -2.84
N GLU A 80 5.18 -5.46 -1.65
CA GLU A 80 4.69 -6.04 -0.40
C GLU A 80 4.35 -4.94 0.62
N TRP A 81 3.22 -5.08 1.30
CA TRP A 81 2.80 -4.23 2.42
C TRP A 81 2.62 -5.08 3.67
N ARG A 82 3.30 -4.74 4.76
CA ARG A 82 3.23 -5.45 6.04
C ARG A 82 2.94 -4.52 7.21
N LEU A 83 1.96 -4.87 8.03
CA LEU A 83 1.66 -4.14 9.28
C LEU A 83 1.42 -2.64 9.02
N VAL A 84 0.63 -2.33 7.98
CA VAL A 84 0.36 -0.96 7.55
C VAL A 84 -1.10 -0.58 7.80
N ASP A 85 -1.30 0.56 8.44
CA ASP A 85 -2.61 1.11 8.74
C ASP A 85 -2.94 2.27 7.79
N PHE A 86 -3.88 2.03 6.86
CA PHE A 86 -4.35 3.03 5.92
C PHE A 86 -5.53 3.86 6.47
N LEU A 87 -5.97 3.67 7.72
CA LEU A 87 -7.11 4.41 8.27
C LEU A 87 -6.89 5.93 8.32
N SER A 88 -5.64 6.39 8.42
CA SER A 88 -5.31 7.81 8.35
C SER A 88 -5.29 8.36 6.91
N CYS A 89 -5.33 7.49 5.90
CA CYS A 89 -5.37 7.87 4.50
C CYS A 89 -6.79 8.31 4.12
N LYS A 90 -6.98 9.60 3.86
CA LYS A 90 -8.26 10.20 3.51
C LYS A 90 -8.64 9.97 2.05
N THR A 91 -7.64 9.84 1.18
CA THR A 91 -7.83 9.63 -0.26
C THR A 91 -6.99 8.46 -0.70
N PHE A 92 -7.63 7.40 -1.19
CA PHE A 92 -6.99 6.25 -1.81
C PHE A 92 -7.64 6.01 -3.18
N GLU A 93 -7.06 6.59 -4.23
CA GLU A 93 -7.71 6.71 -5.55
C GLU A 93 -6.78 6.35 -6.71
N ASN A 94 -7.29 5.71 -7.77
CA ASN A 94 -6.51 5.37 -8.97
C ASN A 94 -5.26 4.57 -8.62
N VAL A 95 -5.42 3.52 -7.81
CA VAL A 95 -4.32 2.62 -7.43
C VAL A 95 -4.43 1.34 -8.24
N ASN A 96 -3.37 0.99 -8.96
CA ASN A 96 -3.26 -0.25 -9.70
C ASN A 96 -2.20 -1.15 -9.05
N SER A 97 -2.58 -2.35 -8.65
CA SER A 97 -1.74 -3.26 -7.88
C SER A 97 -1.72 -4.62 -8.56
N ILE A 98 -0.54 -5.08 -8.95
CA ILE A 98 -0.33 -6.32 -9.69
C ILE A 98 0.66 -7.19 -8.90
N LYS A 99 0.27 -8.45 -8.63
CA LYS A 99 1.10 -9.42 -7.88
C LYS A 99 1.66 -8.87 -6.57
N THR A 100 0.93 -7.96 -5.93
CA THR A 100 1.38 -7.26 -4.73
C THR A 100 0.67 -7.86 -3.53
N ASN A 101 1.44 -8.08 -2.46
CA ASN A 101 0.93 -8.77 -1.29
C ASN A 101 0.68 -7.80 -0.14
N TYR A 102 -0.41 -8.04 0.59
CA TYR A 102 -0.88 -7.21 1.70
C TYR A 102 -1.08 -8.09 2.95
N TYR A 103 -0.20 -7.93 3.93
CA TYR A 103 -0.18 -8.69 5.18
C TYR A 103 -0.46 -7.79 6.37
N ASP A 104 -1.46 -8.15 7.17
CA ASP A 104 -1.80 -7.41 8.40
C ASP A 104 -2.07 -5.93 8.14
N VAL A 105 -2.82 -5.64 7.08
CA VAL A 105 -3.15 -4.27 6.69
C VAL A 105 -4.57 -3.89 7.08
N ARG A 106 -4.77 -2.62 7.42
CA ARG A 106 -6.11 -2.04 7.62
C ARG A 106 -6.38 -1.06 6.49
N PHE A 107 -7.36 -1.38 5.65
CA PHE A 107 -7.71 -0.56 4.48
C PHE A 107 -8.40 0.74 4.91
N PRO A 108 -8.33 1.80 4.07
CA PRO A 108 -9.02 3.05 4.34
C PRO A 108 -10.54 2.85 4.29
N LYS A 109 -11.28 3.83 4.81
CA LYS A 109 -12.76 3.82 4.77
C LYS A 109 -13.33 3.94 3.36
N THR A 110 -12.56 4.47 2.42
CA THR A 110 -12.99 4.61 1.02
C THR A 110 -11.81 4.33 0.09
N LEU A 111 -12.07 3.51 -0.93
CA LEU A 111 -11.18 3.30 -2.07
C LEU A 111 -11.94 3.66 -3.33
N LYS A 112 -11.28 4.33 -4.28
CA LYS A 112 -11.91 4.76 -5.52
C LYS A 112 -11.07 4.42 -6.75
N ASN A 113 -11.70 3.87 -7.79
CA ASN A 113 -11.06 3.54 -9.08
C ASN A 113 -9.78 2.70 -8.90
N CYS A 114 -9.81 1.70 -8.02
CA CYS A 114 -8.65 0.86 -7.72
C CYS A 114 -8.77 -0.49 -8.40
N THR A 115 -7.65 -1.05 -8.85
CA THR A 115 -7.59 -2.40 -9.43
C THR A 115 -6.51 -3.21 -8.73
N PHE A 116 -6.86 -4.43 -8.34
CA PHE A 116 -5.95 -5.39 -7.73
C PHE A 116 -5.97 -6.67 -8.55
N THR A 117 -4.82 -7.08 -9.09
CA THR A 117 -4.71 -8.23 -10.01
C THR A 117 -3.65 -9.20 -9.53
N ASN A 118 -4.01 -10.47 -9.35
CA ASN A 118 -3.12 -11.52 -8.83
C ASN A 118 -2.50 -11.16 -7.45
N CYS A 119 -3.20 -10.38 -6.64
CA CYS A 119 -2.73 -9.95 -5.33
C CYS A 119 -3.10 -10.95 -4.24
N GLU A 120 -2.31 -10.98 -3.17
CA GLU A 120 -2.65 -11.71 -1.95
C GLU A 120 -2.97 -10.74 -0.81
N PHE A 121 -4.08 -10.99 -0.13
CA PHE A 121 -4.49 -10.31 1.09
C PHE A 121 -4.53 -11.34 2.20
N SER A 122 -3.72 -11.17 3.24
CA SER A 122 -3.71 -12.04 4.41
C SER A 122 -3.85 -11.21 5.68
N ARG A 123 -4.87 -11.50 6.49
CA ARG A 123 -5.21 -10.72 7.69
C ARG A 123 -5.46 -9.24 7.39
N MET A 124 -6.08 -8.97 6.23
CA MET A 124 -6.55 -7.65 5.85
C MET A 124 -7.90 -7.34 6.51
N PHE A 125 -8.05 -6.11 7.02
CA PHE A 125 -9.31 -5.59 7.54
C PHE A 125 -9.81 -4.44 6.67
N ALA A 126 -11.00 -4.58 6.10
CA ALA A 126 -11.70 -3.57 5.32
C ALA A 126 -13.15 -3.40 5.85
N ILE A 127 -13.26 -3.14 7.15
CA ILE A 127 -14.53 -3.05 7.87
C ILE A 127 -15.22 -1.71 7.56
N GLU A 128 -16.46 -1.79 7.05
CA GLU A 128 -17.24 -0.65 6.55
C GLU A 128 -16.51 0.15 5.46
N THR A 129 -15.65 -0.52 4.69
CA THR A 129 -14.96 0.11 3.58
C THR A 129 -15.90 0.24 2.38
N LEU A 130 -16.01 1.46 1.85
CA LEU A 130 -16.72 1.75 0.60
C LEU A 130 -15.76 1.60 -0.59
N PHE A 131 -16.11 0.73 -1.53
CA PHE A 131 -15.34 0.44 -2.73
C PHE A 131 -15.99 1.05 -3.97
N GLU A 132 -15.62 2.27 -4.35
CA GLU A 132 -16.16 2.95 -5.53
C GLU A 132 -15.37 2.56 -6.79
N ASN A 133 -15.96 1.79 -7.70
CA ASN A 133 -15.27 1.29 -8.90
C ASN A 133 -13.97 0.53 -8.56
N VAL A 134 -14.02 -0.37 -7.57
CA VAL A 134 -12.87 -1.20 -7.21
C VAL A 134 -13.07 -2.63 -7.67
N ILE A 135 -12.04 -3.17 -8.34
CA ILE A 135 -12.06 -4.53 -8.89
C ILE A 135 -10.88 -5.32 -8.34
N PHE A 136 -11.17 -6.53 -7.87
CA PHE A 136 -10.19 -7.54 -7.51
C PHE A 136 -10.28 -8.69 -8.53
N THR A 137 -9.18 -9.00 -9.21
CA THR A 137 -9.14 -10.03 -10.25
C THR A 137 -8.05 -11.05 -9.92
N ASN A 138 -8.41 -12.35 -9.88
CA ASN A 138 -7.49 -13.45 -9.53
C ASN A 138 -6.78 -13.24 -8.18
N CYS A 139 -7.42 -12.56 -7.23
CA CYS A 139 -6.84 -12.28 -5.92
C CYS A 139 -7.15 -13.40 -4.91
N ILE A 140 -6.33 -13.52 -3.89
CA ILE A 140 -6.52 -14.46 -2.78
C ILE A 140 -6.70 -13.69 -1.48
N PHE A 141 -7.75 -14.02 -0.73
CA PHE A 141 -8.05 -13.45 0.58
C PHE A 141 -7.96 -14.54 1.65
N ARG A 142 -7.08 -14.38 2.64
CA ARG A 142 -6.87 -15.33 3.73
C ARG A 142 -7.06 -14.66 5.09
N ASN A 143 -7.93 -15.19 5.94
CA ASN A 143 -8.16 -14.65 7.29
C ASN A 143 -8.53 -13.16 7.27
N CYS A 144 -9.27 -12.72 6.24
CA CYS A 144 -9.65 -11.33 6.05
C CYS A 144 -10.98 -11.00 6.72
N ASN A 145 -11.17 -9.74 7.06
CA ASN A 145 -12.47 -9.22 7.49
C ASN A 145 -12.96 -8.14 6.50
N LEU A 146 -14.03 -8.47 5.78
CA LEU A 146 -14.74 -7.64 4.81
C LEU A 146 -16.14 -7.25 5.33
N SER A 147 -16.35 -7.24 6.65
CA SER A 147 -17.67 -6.96 7.21
C SER A 147 -18.13 -5.55 6.86
N PHE A 148 -19.36 -5.43 6.37
CA PHE A 148 -19.98 -4.19 5.90
C PHE A 148 -19.24 -3.50 4.74
N ALA A 149 -18.35 -4.22 4.05
CA ALA A 149 -17.77 -3.76 2.80
C ALA A 149 -18.85 -3.63 1.72
N LYS A 150 -18.81 -2.56 0.92
CA LYS A 150 -19.81 -2.29 -0.12
C LYS A 150 -19.18 -2.00 -1.47
N ASN A 151 -19.81 -2.45 -2.55
CA ASN A 151 -19.53 -2.12 -3.95
C ASN A 151 -18.21 -2.67 -4.55
N ALA A 152 -17.54 -3.59 -3.86
CA ALA A 152 -16.38 -4.27 -4.44
C ALA A 152 -16.81 -5.31 -5.49
N LYS A 153 -16.06 -5.38 -6.59
CA LYS A 153 -16.19 -6.45 -7.59
C LYS A 153 -15.08 -7.48 -7.41
N PHE A 154 -15.44 -8.76 -7.34
CA PHE A 154 -14.48 -9.86 -7.21
C PHE A 154 -14.60 -10.81 -8.40
N GLU A 155 -13.54 -10.91 -9.19
CA GLU A 155 -13.48 -11.76 -10.38
C GLU A 155 -12.42 -12.85 -10.15
N ASN A 156 -12.82 -14.12 -10.25
CA ASN A 156 -11.92 -15.27 -10.07
C ASN A 156 -11.11 -15.22 -8.76
N CYS A 157 -11.67 -14.65 -7.70
CA CYS A 157 -11.00 -14.54 -6.41
C CYS A 157 -11.23 -15.78 -5.55
N THR A 158 -10.24 -16.10 -4.70
CA THR A 158 -10.33 -17.17 -3.71
C THR A 158 -10.48 -16.57 -2.31
N PHE A 159 -11.42 -17.09 -1.53
CA PHE A 159 -11.66 -16.66 -0.14
C PHE A 159 -11.44 -17.84 0.80
N ASP A 160 -10.52 -17.67 1.74
CA ASP A 160 -10.14 -18.67 2.72
C ASP A 160 -10.23 -18.06 4.13
N HIS A 161 -11.15 -18.56 4.96
CA HIS A 161 -11.45 -18.01 6.29
C HIS A 161 -11.74 -16.49 6.28
N VAL A 162 -12.67 -16.03 5.44
CA VAL A 162 -13.02 -14.61 5.30
C VAL A 162 -14.35 -14.29 5.99
N GLU A 163 -14.36 -13.28 6.84
CA GLU A 163 -15.57 -12.74 7.44
C GLU A 163 -16.24 -11.75 6.47
N GLN A 164 -17.51 -11.99 6.13
CA GLN A 164 -18.26 -11.22 5.10
C GLN A 164 -19.63 -10.71 5.59
N PHE A 165 -19.80 -10.52 6.90
CA PHE A 165 -21.09 -10.10 7.45
C PHE A 165 -21.51 -8.74 6.88
N GLY A 166 -22.71 -8.66 6.27
CA GLY A 166 -23.22 -7.41 5.69
C GLY A 166 -22.46 -6.91 4.46
N MET A 167 -21.66 -7.78 3.80
CA MET A 167 -20.97 -7.43 2.57
C MET A 167 -21.96 -7.29 1.41
N GLU A 168 -21.87 -6.20 0.66
CA GLU A 168 -22.62 -5.95 -0.58
C GLU A 168 -21.63 -5.92 -1.76
N SER A 169 -21.64 -6.96 -2.60
CA SER A 169 -20.87 -7.01 -3.85
C SER A 169 -21.80 -6.83 -5.05
N ASN A 170 -21.35 -6.09 -6.06
CA ASN A 170 -22.06 -5.90 -7.35
C ASN A 170 -21.62 -6.91 -8.41
#